data_AF-A0A672JWJ9-F1
#
_entry.id   AF-A0A672JWJ9-F1
#
_cell.length_a   1.000
_cell.length_b   1.000
_cell.length_c   1.000
_cell.angle_alpha   90.00
_cell.angle_beta   90.00
_cell.angle_gamma   90.00
#
_symmetry.space_group_name_H-M   'P 1'
#
loop_
_entity.id
_entity.type
_entity.pdbx_description
1 polymer ?
#
loop_
_entity_poly.entity_id
_entity_poly.type
_entity_poly.pdbx_seq_one_letter_code
_entity_poly.pdbx_strand_id
1 'polypeptide(L)'
;MAQSMLLYWGSGSPPCWRVMIALEEKQLQGYKHKHLSFDKNEHKCEEVKALNPRVQFKKKNCCKCLYNESAFKSQGTRLIPDDPAEQALVYQRVFETNNLQQKMYDVAFYEWYVPEGERHESALKRNKESLIAELKLWDGYLEKMGKGSYLAGKNFTMADVVCFPVIAFFPRLHCPPERCPRLMEYYKMLKDRPSIKASWPPHWLEKPEGQDNLKNL
;
A
#
# COMPACT_ATOMS: atom_id res chain seq x y z
N MET A 1 14.95 22.05 -2.45
CA MET A 1 13.64 21.56 -1.95
C MET A 1 13.70 20.07 -1.61
N ALA A 2 13.95 19.16 -2.56
CA ALA A 2 14.05 17.73 -2.23
C ALA A 2 15.25 17.38 -1.32
N GLN A 3 16.41 18.02 -1.49
CA GLN A 3 17.63 17.79 -0.69
C GLN A 3 17.48 18.10 0.81
N SER A 4 16.47 18.89 1.22
CA SER A 4 16.16 19.17 2.63
C SER A 4 15.15 18.19 3.22
N MET A 5 14.58 17.29 2.41
CA MET A 5 13.66 16.25 2.87
C MET A 5 14.45 15.07 3.44
N LEU A 6 13.94 14.49 4.52
CA LEU A 6 14.46 13.26 5.13
C LEU A 6 13.36 12.21 5.21
N LEU A 7 13.57 11.06 4.56
CA LEU A 7 12.65 9.92 4.59
C LEU A 7 13.23 8.78 5.44
N TYR A 8 12.60 8.50 6.58
CA TYR A 8 12.76 7.23 7.28
C TYR A 8 11.77 6.22 6.71
N TRP A 9 12.27 5.06 6.30
CA TRP A 9 11.45 4.02 5.70
C TRP A 9 11.96 2.63 6.06
N GLY A 10 11.09 1.64 5.90
CA GLY A 10 11.42 0.24 6.10
C GLY A 10 10.88 -0.58 4.95
N SER A 11 11.66 -1.55 4.48
CA SER A 11 11.29 -2.41 3.36
C SER A 11 9.98 -3.16 3.62
N GLY A 12 9.10 -3.24 2.61
CA GLY A 12 7.83 -3.97 2.70
C GLY A 12 6.72 -3.28 3.47
N SER A 13 6.95 -2.10 4.03
CA SER A 13 5.90 -1.33 4.74
C SER A 13 5.01 -0.59 3.73
N PRO A 14 3.71 -0.94 3.57
CA PRO A 14 2.82 -0.22 2.65
C PRO A 14 2.75 1.29 2.93
N PRO A 15 2.71 1.75 4.20
CA PRO A 15 2.76 3.18 4.50
C PRO A 15 4.03 3.89 4.03
N CYS A 16 5.18 3.23 4.04
CA CYS A 16 6.42 3.82 3.53
C CYS A 16 6.43 3.80 2.00
N TRP A 17 6.00 2.67 1.43
CA TRP A 17 5.99 2.46 -0.02
C TRP A 17 5.11 3.47 -0.75
N ARG A 18 3.90 3.78 -0.26
CA ARG A 18 3.05 4.84 -0.87
C ARG A 18 3.70 6.22 -0.88
N VAL A 19 4.54 6.54 0.11
CA VAL A 19 5.30 7.81 0.12
C VAL A 19 6.39 7.77 -0.94
N MET A 20 7.10 6.65 -1.07
CA MET A 20 8.14 6.48 -2.08
C MET A 20 7.56 6.54 -3.51
N ILE A 21 6.45 5.85 -3.79
CA ILE A 21 5.75 5.95 -5.08
C ILE A 21 5.35 7.40 -5.34
N ALA A 22 4.78 8.11 -4.36
CA ALA A 22 4.41 9.52 -4.53
C ALA A 22 5.62 10.40 -4.85
N LEU A 23 6.77 10.18 -4.21
CA LEU A 23 8.01 10.94 -4.49
C LEU A 23 8.50 10.68 -5.92
N GLU A 24 8.48 9.43 -6.38
CA GLU A 24 8.87 9.07 -7.75
C GLU A 24 7.91 9.66 -8.79
N GLU A 25 6.60 9.58 -8.56
CA GLU A 25 5.59 10.20 -9.45
C GLU A 25 5.74 11.71 -9.54
N LYS A 26 6.16 12.35 -8.45
CA LYS A 26 6.46 13.78 -8.39
C LYS A 26 7.86 14.13 -8.90
N GLN A 27 8.64 13.15 -9.36
CA GLN A 27 10.01 13.36 -9.82
C GLN A 27 10.87 14.06 -8.76
N LEU A 28 10.63 13.76 -7.48
CA LEU A 28 11.36 14.32 -6.34
C LEU A 28 12.53 13.41 -6.00
N GLN A 29 13.71 13.77 -6.52
CA GLN A 29 14.95 13.00 -6.35
C GLN A 29 15.98 13.75 -5.48
N GLY A 30 16.98 13.01 -4.98
CA GLY A 30 18.08 13.59 -4.19
C GLY A 30 17.69 13.96 -2.76
N TYR A 31 16.58 13.47 -2.24
CA TYR A 31 16.22 13.58 -0.83
C TYR A 31 17.10 12.66 0.03
N LYS A 32 17.35 13.07 1.28
CA LYS A 32 18.05 12.21 2.24
C LYS A 32 17.10 11.09 2.67
N HIS A 33 17.59 9.87 2.83
CA HIS A 33 16.77 8.79 3.35
C HIS A 33 17.57 7.85 4.25
N LYS A 34 16.88 7.27 5.23
CA LYS A 34 17.41 6.26 6.14
C LYS A 34 16.50 5.03 6.07
N HIS A 35 17.06 3.94 5.55
CA HIS A 35 16.42 2.64 5.64
C HIS A 35 16.58 2.10 7.06
N LEU A 36 15.48 1.59 7.63
CA LEU A 36 15.42 1.05 8.98
C LEU A 36 15.01 -0.41 8.92
N SER A 37 15.81 -1.28 9.53
CA SER A 37 15.51 -2.70 9.66
C SER A 37 14.40 -2.94 10.69
N PHE A 38 13.37 -3.69 10.28
CA PHE A 38 12.32 -4.14 11.19
C PHE A 38 12.84 -5.22 12.15
N ASP A 39 13.61 -6.19 11.64
CA ASP A 39 14.15 -7.31 12.43
C ASP A 39 15.09 -6.84 13.54
N LYS A 40 15.91 -5.82 13.26
CA LYS A 40 16.80 -5.19 14.26
C LYS A 40 16.11 -4.16 15.14
N ASN A 41 14.79 -3.99 15.01
CA ASN A 41 14.00 -3.00 15.75
C ASN A 41 14.51 -1.55 15.61
N GLU A 42 15.19 -1.19 14.52
CA GLU A 42 15.79 0.15 14.34
C GLU A 42 14.74 1.26 14.28
N HIS A 43 13.52 0.93 13.85
CA HIS A 43 12.37 1.82 13.89
C HIS A 43 11.95 2.24 15.32
N LYS A 44 12.47 1.59 16.36
CA LYS A 44 12.23 1.92 17.77
C LYS A 44 13.35 2.77 18.40
N CYS A 45 14.31 3.25 17.62
CA CYS A 45 15.38 4.09 18.15
C CYS A 45 14.87 5.46 18.61
N GLU A 46 15.63 6.11 19.50
CA GLU A 46 15.26 7.43 20.07
C GLU A 46 15.09 8.51 19.02
N GLU A 47 15.87 8.47 17.93
CA GLU A 47 15.76 9.39 16.79
C GLU A 47 14.36 9.31 16.15
N VAL A 48 13.85 8.10 15.89
CA VAL A 48 12.51 7.92 15.31
C VAL A 48 11.41 8.25 16.31
N LYS A 49 11.60 7.90 17.59
CA LYS A 49 10.67 8.25 18.69
C LYS A 49 10.52 9.76 18.84
N ALA A 50 11.61 10.53 18.76
CA ALA A 50 11.59 11.98 18.85
C ALA A 50 10.77 12.63 17.73
N LEU A 51 10.85 12.10 16.51
CA LEU A 51 10.08 12.60 15.35
C LEU A 51 8.62 12.10 15.35
N ASN A 52 8.40 10.91 15.88
CA ASN A 52 7.11 10.25 15.89
C ASN A 52 6.95 9.43 17.17
N PRO A 53 6.32 9.98 18.21
CA PRO A 53 6.18 9.30 19.50
C PRO A 53 5.33 8.02 19.41
N ARG A 54 4.61 7.81 18.30
CA ARG A 54 3.89 6.55 18.04
C ARG A 54 4.78 5.40 17.58
N VAL A 55 6.05 5.67 17.21
CA VAL A 55 7.05 4.67 16.79
C VAL A 55 6.54 3.75 15.66
N GLN A 56 5.67 4.30 14.81
CA GLN A 56 4.93 3.56 13.78
C GLN A 56 4.86 4.35 12.49
N PHE A 57 5.01 3.68 11.35
CA PHE A 57 4.85 4.30 10.04
C PHE A 57 3.37 4.46 9.61
N LYS A 58 2.40 3.83 10.30
CA LYS A 58 1.01 3.69 9.83
C LYS A 58 0.21 4.99 9.67
N LYS A 59 0.15 5.87 10.69
CA LYS A 59 -0.88 6.95 10.75
C LYS A 59 -0.50 8.28 10.08
N LYS A 60 0.78 8.66 9.99
CA LYS A 60 1.20 9.97 9.44
C LYS A 60 1.43 9.98 7.92
N ASN A 61 1.38 8.82 7.25
CA ASN A 61 1.92 8.70 5.89
C ASN A 61 0.93 9.06 4.76
N CYS A 62 -0.39 8.92 4.94
CA CYS A 62 -1.34 9.49 3.95
C CYS A 62 -1.23 11.01 3.90
N CYS A 63 -1.09 11.66 5.06
CA CYS A 63 -0.90 13.12 5.13
C CYS A 63 0.38 13.56 4.42
N LYS A 64 1.45 12.75 4.42
CA LYS A 64 2.67 13.05 3.64
C LYS A 64 2.44 12.95 2.14
N CYS A 65 1.70 11.94 1.67
CA CYS A 65 1.34 11.84 0.25
C CYS A 65 0.47 13.03 -0.19
N LEU A 66 -0.53 13.41 0.62
CA LEU A 66 -1.38 14.57 0.35
C LEU A 66 -0.60 15.89 0.43
N TYR A 67 0.31 16.02 1.39
CA TYR A 67 1.22 17.16 1.46
C TYR A 67 2.07 17.27 0.19
N ASN A 68 2.69 16.17 -0.25
CA ASN A 68 3.48 16.16 -1.48
C ASN A 68 2.63 16.57 -2.70
N GLU A 69 1.39 16.09 -2.82
CA GLU A 69 0.49 16.54 -3.89
C GLU A 69 0.20 18.04 -3.79
N SER A 70 -0.10 18.55 -2.58
CA SER A 70 -0.42 19.97 -2.39
C SER A 70 0.77 20.89 -2.64
N ALA A 71 1.97 20.53 -2.17
CA ALA A 71 3.19 21.32 -2.26
C ALA A 71 3.82 21.27 -3.65
N PHE A 72 3.62 20.17 -4.38
CA PHE A 72 4.22 19.91 -5.70
C PHE A 72 3.14 19.60 -6.76
N LYS A 73 2.01 20.31 -6.70
CA LYS A 73 0.86 20.07 -7.59
C LYS A 73 1.23 20.17 -9.08
N SER A 74 2.13 21.08 -9.44
CA SER A 74 2.57 21.33 -10.82
C SER A 74 3.79 20.51 -11.26
N GLN A 75 4.30 19.61 -10.41
CA GLN A 75 5.49 18.81 -10.71
C GLN A 75 5.12 17.33 -10.88
N GLY A 76 5.68 16.68 -11.90
CA GLY A 76 5.46 15.27 -12.19
C GLY A 76 3.99 14.91 -12.48
N THR A 77 3.60 13.69 -12.15
CA THR A 77 2.22 13.21 -12.31
C THR A 77 1.28 13.94 -11.37
N ARG A 78 0.14 14.41 -11.89
CA ARG A 78 -0.95 14.95 -11.09
C ARG A 78 -1.73 13.80 -10.45
N LEU A 79 -1.62 13.62 -9.13
CA LEU A 79 -2.23 12.48 -8.44
C LEU A 79 -3.64 12.79 -7.92
N ILE A 80 -4.00 14.07 -7.80
CA ILE A 80 -5.37 14.50 -7.49
C ILE A 80 -5.89 15.35 -8.66
N PRO A 81 -6.97 14.93 -9.34
CA PRO A 81 -7.55 15.68 -10.47
C PRO A 81 -8.12 17.02 -10.01
N ASP A 82 -8.47 17.93 -10.92
CA ASP A 82 -9.14 19.20 -10.57
C ASP A 82 -10.67 19.06 -10.53
N ASP A 83 -11.23 18.10 -11.25
CA ASP A 83 -12.67 17.86 -11.27
C ASP A 83 -13.16 17.36 -9.89
N PRO A 84 -14.16 18.01 -9.27
CA PRO A 84 -14.63 17.64 -7.94
C PRO A 84 -15.17 16.21 -7.82
N ALA A 85 -15.82 15.68 -8.87
CA ALA A 85 -16.38 14.34 -8.84
C ALA A 85 -15.26 13.28 -8.94
N GLU A 86 -14.29 13.49 -9.82
CA GLU A 86 -13.10 12.63 -9.89
C GLU A 86 -12.29 12.70 -8.58
N GLN A 87 -12.14 13.89 -7.99
CA GLN A 87 -11.49 14.05 -6.68
C GLN A 87 -12.19 13.23 -5.59
N ALA A 88 -13.53 13.32 -5.51
CA ALA A 88 -14.31 12.59 -4.54
C ALA A 88 -14.09 11.08 -4.66
N LEU A 89 -14.05 10.55 -5.89
CA LEU A 89 -13.77 9.14 -6.15
C LEU A 89 -12.35 8.75 -5.73
N VAL A 90 -11.34 9.58 -6.03
CA VAL A 90 -9.96 9.35 -5.59
C VAL A 90 -9.89 9.26 -4.06
N TYR A 91 -10.48 10.23 -3.35
CA TYR A 91 -10.46 10.24 -1.89
C TYR A 91 -11.21 9.05 -1.30
N GLN A 92 -12.37 8.71 -1.85
CA GLN A 92 -13.11 7.51 -1.42
C GLN A 92 -12.21 6.27 -1.47
N ARG A 93 -11.54 6.02 -2.60
CA ARG A 93 -10.65 4.87 -2.76
C ARG A 93 -9.44 4.91 -1.82
N VAL A 94 -8.82 6.08 -1.65
CA VAL A 94 -7.70 6.27 -0.70
C VAL A 94 -8.09 5.89 0.72
N PHE A 95 -9.27 6.28 1.18
CA PHE A 95 -9.71 5.99 2.55
C PHE A 95 -10.23 4.56 2.71
N GLU A 96 -10.92 4.03 1.71
CA GLU A 96 -11.39 2.64 1.68
C GLU A 96 -10.23 1.63 1.68
N THR A 97 -9.05 1.98 1.15
CA THR A 97 -7.86 1.12 1.22
C THR A 97 -7.55 0.65 2.65
N ASN A 98 -7.88 1.44 3.68
CA ASN A 98 -7.67 1.01 5.06
C ASN A 98 -8.49 -0.24 5.42
N ASN A 99 -9.69 -0.40 4.86
CA ASN A 99 -10.52 -1.59 5.06
C ASN A 99 -9.88 -2.81 4.40
N LEU A 100 -9.42 -2.67 3.15
CA LEU A 100 -8.70 -3.73 2.44
C LEU A 100 -7.45 -4.17 3.20
N GLN A 101 -6.65 -3.20 3.64
CA GLN A 101 -5.42 -3.47 4.38
C GLN A 101 -5.71 -4.17 5.71
N GLN A 102 -6.71 -3.71 6.47
CA GLN A 102 -7.07 -4.30 7.75
C GLN A 102 -7.53 -5.75 7.58
N LYS A 103 -8.48 -6.00 6.67
CA LYS A 103 -8.99 -7.35 6.42
C LYS A 103 -7.93 -8.30 5.90
N MET A 104 -7.00 -7.80 5.07
CA MET A 104 -5.85 -8.60 4.63
C MET A 104 -4.96 -8.95 5.83
N TYR A 105 -4.68 -7.99 6.71
CA TYR A 105 -3.86 -8.19 7.91
C TYR A 105 -4.48 -9.17 8.91
N ASP A 106 -5.79 -9.10 9.10
CA ASP A 106 -6.55 -9.98 10.01
C ASP A 106 -6.51 -11.46 9.61
N VAL A 107 -6.13 -11.76 8.36
CA VAL A 107 -5.90 -13.12 7.86
C VAL A 107 -4.41 -13.40 7.75
N ALA A 108 -3.68 -12.61 6.95
CA ALA A 108 -2.30 -12.87 6.59
C ALA A 108 -1.33 -12.82 7.78
N PHE A 109 -1.62 -12.00 8.78
CA PHE A 109 -0.75 -11.78 9.93
C PHE A 109 -1.45 -12.10 11.25
N TYR A 110 -2.50 -12.94 11.20
CA TYR A 110 -3.29 -13.33 12.36
C TYR A 110 -2.42 -13.86 13.49
N GLU A 111 -1.51 -14.80 13.19
CA GLU A 111 -0.62 -15.39 14.20
C GLU A 111 0.40 -14.41 14.78
N TRP A 112 0.74 -13.35 14.04
CA TRP A 112 1.65 -12.30 14.52
C TRP A 112 0.94 -11.30 15.44
N TYR A 113 -0.36 -11.06 15.22
CA TYR A 113 -1.15 -10.12 16.00
C TYR A 113 -1.88 -10.76 17.18
N VAL A 114 -2.21 -12.04 17.09
CA VAL A 114 -2.98 -12.75 18.11
C VAL A 114 -2.08 -13.75 18.85
N PRO A 115 -1.88 -13.57 20.17
CA PRO A 115 -1.13 -14.50 21.01
C PRO A 115 -1.65 -15.93 20.88
N GLU A 116 -0.77 -16.92 20.97
CA GLU A 116 -1.11 -18.33 20.71
C GLU A 116 -2.33 -18.83 21.51
N GLY A 117 -2.44 -18.47 22.79
CA GLY A 117 -3.57 -18.86 23.64
C GLY A 117 -4.90 -18.14 23.34
N GLU A 118 -4.89 -17.08 22.54
CA GLU A 118 -6.08 -16.31 22.13
C GLU A 118 -6.54 -16.63 20.70
N ARG A 119 -5.83 -17.53 20.01
CA ARG A 119 -6.14 -17.90 18.62
C ARG A 119 -7.39 -18.78 18.58
N HIS A 120 -8.30 -18.43 17.68
CA HIS A 120 -9.54 -19.17 17.49
C HIS A 120 -9.79 -19.43 16.00
N GLU A 121 -9.94 -20.70 15.63
CA GLU A 121 -10.24 -21.10 14.24
C GLU A 121 -11.51 -20.42 13.71
N SER A 122 -12.53 -20.27 14.56
CA SER A 122 -13.77 -19.59 14.20
C SER A 122 -13.57 -18.11 13.87
N ALA A 123 -12.62 -17.44 14.55
CA ALA A 123 -12.27 -16.06 14.25
C ALA A 123 -11.53 -15.95 12.92
N LEU A 124 -10.54 -16.81 12.69
CA LEU A 124 -9.80 -16.84 11.42
C LEU A 124 -10.72 -17.14 10.24
N LYS A 125 -11.69 -18.06 10.40
CA LYS A 125 -12.71 -18.35 9.38
C LYS A 125 -13.54 -17.10 9.03
N ARG A 126 -14.05 -16.38 10.03
CA ARG A 126 -14.80 -15.12 9.81
C ARG A 126 -13.93 -14.04 9.13
N ASN A 127 -12.65 -13.95 9.50
CA ASN A 127 -11.72 -13.01 8.88
C ASN A 127 -11.51 -13.34 7.40
N LYS A 128 -11.33 -14.63 7.05
CA LYS A 128 -11.24 -15.10 5.65
C LYS A 128 -12.49 -14.77 4.85
N GLU A 129 -13.67 -15.07 5.37
CA GLU A 129 -14.95 -14.72 4.72
C GLU A 129 -15.08 -13.21 4.50
N SER A 130 -14.68 -12.41 5.48
CA SER A 130 -14.68 -10.94 5.41
C SER A 130 -13.70 -10.41 4.36
N LEU A 131 -12.51 -11.01 4.25
CA LEU A 131 -11.52 -10.67 3.24
C LEU A 131 -12.01 -11.05 1.83
N ILE A 132 -12.64 -12.22 1.66
CA ILE A 132 -13.21 -12.63 0.37
C ILE A 132 -14.30 -11.64 -0.07
N ALA A 133 -15.18 -11.20 0.85
CA ALA A 133 -16.20 -10.21 0.54
C ALA A 133 -15.58 -8.86 0.14
N GLU A 134 -14.50 -8.44 0.81
CA GLU A 134 -13.76 -7.23 0.46
C GLU A 134 -13.11 -7.34 -0.92
N LEU A 135 -12.41 -8.45 -1.21
CA LEU A 135 -11.79 -8.68 -2.52
C LEU A 135 -12.81 -8.58 -3.66
N LYS A 136 -14.01 -9.16 -3.48
CA LYS A 136 -15.11 -9.03 -4.44
C LYS A 136 -15.53 -7.58 -4.67
N LEU A 137 -15.54 -6.75 -3.62
CA LEU A 137 -15.88 -5.33 -3.72
C LEU A 137 -14.84 -4.58 -4.58
N TRP A 138 -13.55 -4.80 -4.34
CA TRP A 138 -12.47 -4.16 -5.09
C TRP A 138 -12.39 -4.64 -6.53
N ASP A 139 -12.60 -5.94 -6.78
CA ASP A 139 -12.75 -6.48 -8.13
C ASP A 139 -13.92 -5.83 -8.85
N GLY A 140 -15.06 -5.66 -8.17
CA GLY A 140 -16.23 -4.97 -8.70
C GLY A 140 -15.97 -3.50 -9.03
N TYR A 141 -15.11 -2.80 -8.27
CA TYR A 141 -14.68 -1.46 -8.62
C TYR A 141 -13.86 -1.45 -9.91
N LEU A 142 -12.87 -2.34 -10.04
CA LEU A 142 -12.04 -2.43 -11.25
C LEU A 142 -12.84 -2.88 -12.48
N GLU A 143 -13.78 -3.82 -12.32
CA GLU A 143 -14.70 -4.24 -13.38
C GLU A 143 -15.51 -3.05 -13.91
N LYS A 144 -16.08 -2.23 -13.01
CA LYS A 144 -16.83 -1.01 -13.38
C LYS A 144 -15.96 0.04 -14.06
N MET A 145 -14.68 0.14 -13.72
CA MET A 145 -13.75 1.07 -14.37
C MET A 145 -13.33 0.59 -15.77
N GLY A 146 -13.45 -0.71 -16.04
CA GLY A 146 -13.08 -1.33 -17.31
C GLY A 146 -11.59 -1.70 -17.39
N LYS A 147 -11.27 -2.57 -18.35
CA LYS A 147 -9.91 -3.10 -18.54
C LYS A 147 -8.92 -1.99 -18.89
N GLY A 148 -7.76 -2.00 -18.23
CA GLY A 148 -6.69 -1.01 -18.43
C GLY A 148 -6.90 0.30 -17.67
N SER A 149 -7.99 0.43 -16.92
CA SER A 149 -8.24 1.57 -16.03
C SER A 149 -7.55 1.39 -14.67
N TYR A 150 -7.44 2.50 -13.96
CA TYR A 150 -6.95 2.61 -12.59
C TYR A 150 -8.12 2.64 -11.59
N LEU A 151 -7.83 2.72 -10.29
CA LEU A 151 -8.85 2.60 -9.24
C LEU A 151 -9.89 3.73 -9.22
N ALA A 152 -9.56 4.87 -9.82
CA ALA A 152 -10.41 6.06 -9.85
C ALA A 152 -10.59 6.62 -11.28
N GLY A 153 -10.45 5.79 -12.32
CA GLY A 153 -10.68 6.18 -13.71
C GLY A 153 -9.50 5.87 -14.63
N LYS A 154 -9.32 6.66 -15.69
CA LYS A 154 -8.31 6.40 -16.74
C LYS A 154 -6.90 6.86 -16.40
N ASN A 155 -6.74 7.70 -15.39
CA ASN A 155 -5.46 8.26 -14.98
C ASN A 155 -4.96 7.58 -13.71
N PHE A 156 -3.64 7.48 -13.57
CA PHE A 156 -3.01 7.02 -12.33
C PHE A 156 -3.11 8.14 -11.29
N THR A 157 -3.66 7.84 -10.12
CA THR A 157 -4.00 8.83 -9.09
C THR A 157 -3.46 8.45 -7.72
N MET A 158 -3.73 9.30 -6.72
CA MET A 158 -3.43 9.03 -5.31
C MET A 158 -4.10 7.74 -4.82
N ALA A 159 -5.23 7.33 -5.40
CA ALA A 159 -5.87 6.05 -5.08
C ALA A 159 -4.93 4.87 -5.38
N ASP A 160 -4.28 4.89 -6.54
CA ASP A 160 -3.35 3.85 -6.96
C ASP A 160 -2.06 3.87 -6.14
N VAL A 161 -1.52 5.06 -5.85
CA VAL A 161 -0.36 5.26 -4.97
C VAL A 161 -0.57 4.63 -3.59
N VAL A 162 -1.77 4.81 -3.03
CA VAL A 162 -2.09 4.34 -1.67
C VAL A 162 -2.46 2.85 -1.67
N CYS A 163 -3.21 2.39 -2.67
CA CYS A 163 -3.77 1.04 -2.69
C CYS A 163 -2.81 0.00 -3.26
N PHE A 164 -1.99 0.35 -4.26
CA PHE A 164 -1.08 -0.61 -4.91
C PHE A 164 -0.16 -1.33 -3.92
N PRO A 165 0.48 -0.66 -2.94
CA PRO A 165 1.30 -1.35 -1.95
C PRO A 165 0.57 -2.41 -1.13
N VAL A 166 -0.75 -2.27 -0.93
CA VAL A 166 -1.59 -3.28 -0.27
C VAL A 166 -1.92 -4.40 -1.25
N ILE A 167 -2.29 -4.05 -2.48
CA ILE A 167 -2.61 -5.00 -3.55
C ILE A 167 -1.42 -5.93 -3.86
N ALA A 168 -0.20 -5.41 -3.85
CA ALA A 168 1.01 -6.18 -4.10
C ALA A 168 1.26 -7.31 -3.09
N PHE A 169 0.64 -7.26 -1.89
CA PHE A 169 0.73 -8.35 -0.92
C PHE A 169 -0.07 -9.60 -1.33
N PHE A 170 -1.17 -9.46 -2.08
CA PHE A 170 -1.99 -10.63 -2.44
C PHE A 170 -1.23 -11.67 -3.25
N PRO A 171 -0.56 -11.33 -4.38
CA PRO A 171 0.25 -12.31 -5.09
C PRO A 171 1.48 -12.74 -4.27
N ARG A 172 2.08 -11.81 -3.50
CA ARG A 172 3.22 -12.10 -2.62
C ARG A 172 2.90 -13.17 -1.57
N LEU A 173 1.67 -13.17 -1.04
CA LEU A 173 1.21 -14.10 -0.01
C LEU A 173 0.40 -15.26 -0.59
N HIS A 174 0.50 -15.47 -1.90
CA HIS A 174 -0.12 -16.56 -2.65
C HIS A 174 -1.66 -16.58 -2.60
N CYS A 175 -2.31 -15.42 -2.55
CA CYS A 175 -3.76 -15.32 -2.72
C CYS A 175 -4.17 -15.94 -4.08
N PRO A 176 -5.14 -16.87 -4.12
CA PRO A 176 -5.54 -17.49 -5.38
C PRO A 176 -6.12 -16.46 -6.35
N PRO A 177 -5.65 -16.40 -7.61
CA PRO A 177 -6.06 -15.36 -8.55
C PRO A 177 -7.54 -15.40 -8.90
N GLU A 178 -8.19 -16.55 -8.83
CA GLU A 178 -9.63 -16.74 -9.03
C GLU A 178 -10.48 -16.03 -7.96
N ARG A 179 -9.91 -15.66 -6.81
CA ARG A 179 -10.61 -14.88 -5.78
C ARG A 179 -10.74 -13.41 -6.14
N CYS A 180 -9.83 -12.88 -6.97
CA CYS A 180 -9.78 -11.46 -7.33
C CYS A 180 -9.11 -11.25 -8.71
N PRO A 181 -9.67 -11.82 -9.79
CA PRO A 181 -9.06 -11.76 -11.12
C PRO A 181 -8.79 -10.34 -11.62
N ARG A 182 -9.70 -9.37 -11.37
CA ARG A 182 -9.50 -7.99 -11.84
C ARG A 182 -8.40 -7.29 -11.09
N LEU A 183 -8.32 -7.49 -9.78
CA LEU A 183 -7.22 -6.99 -8.96
C LEU A 183 -5.88 -7.61 -9.37
N MET A 184 -5.85 -8.89 -9.75
CA MET A 184 -4.63 -9.53 -10.28
C MET A 184 -4.19 -8.98 -11.64
N GLU A 185 -5.13 -8.68 -12.53
CA GLU A 185 -4.83 -7.98 -13.78
C GLU A 185 -4.29 -6.57 -13.53
N TYR A 186 -4.93 -5.82 -12.64
CA TYR A 186 -4.48 -4.50 -12.21
C TYR A 186 -3.07 -4.56 -11.61
N TYR A 187 -2.78 -5.53 -10.74
CA TYR A 187 -1.44 -5.75 -10.19
C TYR A 187 -0.40 -5.99 -11.30
N LYS A 188 -0.71 -6.87 -12.26
CA LYS A 188 0.20 -7.18 -13.38
C LYS A 188 0.48 -5.96 -14.24
N MET A 189 -0.50 -5.08 -14.42
CA MET A 189 -0.32 -3.81 -15.13
C MET A 189 0.57 -2.84 -14.36
N LEU A 190 0.34 -2.67 -13.05
CA LEU A 190 1.01 -1.63 -12.27
C LEU A 190 2.40 -2.01 -11.78
N LYS A 191 2.70 -3.30 -11.57
CA LYS A 191 4.02 -3.73 -11.09
C LYS A 191 5.16 -3.28 -12.02
N ASP A 192 4.86 -3.03 -13.29
CA ASP A 192 5.81 -2.60 -14.30
C ASP A 192 5.91 -1.07 -14.46
N ARG A 193 5.08 -0.30 -13.73
CA ARG A 193 5.14 1.16 -13.73
C ARG A 193 6.49 1.64 -13.17
N PRO A 194 7.15 2.65 -13.78
CA PRO A 194 8.48 3.09 -13.35
C PRO A 194 8.60 3.46 -11.87
N SER A 195 7.65 4.22 -11.32
CA SER A 195 7.64 4.60 -9.90
C SER A 195 7.51 3.41 -8.95
N ILE A 196 6.74 2.40 -9.35
CA ILE A 196 6.55 1.17 -8.59
C ILE A 196 7.81 0.29 -8.65
N LYS A 197 8.42 0.15 -9.84
CA LYS A 197 9.70 -0.55 -10.00
C LYS A 197 10.82 0.09 -9.19
N ALA A 198 10.94 1.41 -9.25
CA ALA A 198 11.97 2.17 -8.53
C ALA A 198 11.83 2.07 -7.00
N SER A 199 10.60 1.92 -6.51
CA SER A 199 10.30 1.84 -5.07
C SER A 199 10.03 0.42 -4.57
N TRP A 200 10.27 -0.61 -5.39
CA TRP A 200 9.97 -2.00 -5.05
C TRP A 200 10.72 -2.43 -3.78
N PRO A 201 10.10 -3.14 -2.83
CA PRO A 201 10.76 -3.54 -1.59
C PRO A 201 12.03 -4.37 -1.87
N PRO A 202 13.23 -3.93 -1.42
CA PRO A 202 14.47 -4.65 -1.69
C PRO A 202 14.45 -6.13 -1.25
N HIS A 203 13.96 -6.43 -0.04
CA HIS A 203 13.88 -7.80 0.45
C HIS A 203 12.91 -8.69 -0.35
N TRP A 204 12.00 -8.11 -1.15
CA TRP A 204 11.17 -8.89 -2.08
C TRP A 204 11.91 -9.22 -3.38
N LEU A 205 12.93 -8.45 -3.77
CA LEU A 205 13.81 -8.79 -4.89
C LEU A 205 14.78 -9.91 -4.50
N GLU A 206 15.33 -9.83 -3.29
CA GLU A 206 16.26 -10.83 -2.74
C GLU A 206 15.56 -12.17 -2.49
N LYS A 207 14.32 -12.13 -2.00
CA LYS A 207 13.49 -13.31 -1.78
C LYS A 207 12.13 -13.10 -2.48
N PRO A 208 11.99 -13.44 -3.78
CA PRO A 208 10.77 -13.22 -4.57
C PRO A 208 9.54 -13.99 -4.10
N GLU A 209 9.74 -15.18 -3.55
CA GLU A 209 8.65 -16.00 -3.01
C GLU A 209 8.33 -15.58 -1.57
N GLY A 210 7.05 -15.27 -1.33
CA GLY A 210 6.55 -14.95 0.00
C GLY A 210 6.06 -16.18 0.75
N GLN A 211 5.39 -15.94 1.87
CA GLN A 211 4.79 -17.00 2.68
C GLN A 211 3.40 -17.40 2.14
N ASP A 212 2.94 -18.61 2.44
CA ASP A 212 1.66 -19.18 1.97
C ASP A 212 0.42 -18.64 2.71
N ASN A 213 0.50 -17.48 3.36
CA ASN A 213 -0.48 -17.03 4.35
C ASN A 213 -1.89 -16.82 3.77
N LEU A 214 -2.01 -16.55 2.46
CA LEU A 214 -3.29 -16.41 1.76
C LEU A 214 -3.58 -17.55 0.77
N LYS A 215 -2.76 -18.59 0.70
CA LYS A 215 -2.91 -19.71 -0.25
C LYS A 215 -4.23 -20.45 -0.14
N ASN A 216 -4.76 -20.54 1.07
CA ASN A 216 -6.01 -21.25 1.40
C ASN A 216 -7.16 -20.27 1.70
N LEU A 217 -7.21 -19.15 0.97
CA LEU A 217 -8.31 -18.19 0.99
C LEU A 217 -9.42 -18.64 0.04
#